data_AF-A0A8T4PA43-F1
#
_entry.id   AF-A0A8T4PA43-F1
#
_cell.length_a   1.000
_cell.length_b   1.000
_cell.length_c   1.000
_cell.angle_alpha   90.00
_cell.angle_beta   90.00
_cell.angle_gamma   90.00
#
_symmetry.space_group_name_H-M   'P 1'
#
loop_
_entity.id
_entity.type
_entity.pdbx_description
1 polymer ?
#
loop_
_entity_poly.entity_id
_entity_poly.type
_entity_poly.pdbx_seq_one_letter_code
_entity_poly.pdbx_strand_id
1 'polypeptide(L)'
;MKSQKNILAGKSVSLFIILFVIISSSQATAQGEITNTLEATVCCEKTQSGLFCQDVPEDECGSDSRTFPTACESTSFCKPGFCSDPTEGTCLGNVPQLVCNEEGGTFYDDRPPQCELGSASEKGACVYIENEADLQPTCKMTTRAECTPGNILGENSGTEVVEEGVSSNELEGLVPTEEENAITEETPEESNVQTGPEVGEVIFNPGMLCAAEVLETDCGPSQETICLAGKEEIYFVDTCGNPANIYDASKINDDNYWTFIKDKSESCGPSNGNADSQTCGNCNYLLGTFCRASSSETARATHGNNICQNLNCEASEESGGEARLHGESWCVYDEDVNFVARSTGLTGINEDARNEIADSASKEFNERLSSFVEQAVSRYAAGRGVGTAFLSSSEASVGSRYYRRICLNGEIVTEPCADFRQHECIENVRETSVGEFTEAACRVNRWQDCTSQTLKSDCVNTDIRDCKWLDGIGYVLMGSILNGTTIDQASLQTAAAGKKEFELGNRDLGACVPEHPPGLKFWEGDEARGICGQANAICPVTYEKGIGGDWECVKNCECLPGGKLEAQRVQLCMQMGDCGPKVNIAGDKGRGKGYKITDRKIDDDDD
;
A
#
# COMPACT_ATOMS: atom_id res chain seq x y z
N MET A 1 57.79 63.73 29.32
CA MET A 1 58.51 64.44 28.24
C MET A 1 58.05 63.86 26.90
N LYS A 2 57.65 64.76 25.98
CA LYS A 2 57.30 64.66 24.53
C LYS A 2 57.63 63.31 23.85
N SER A 3 56.80 62.75 22.95
CA SER A 3 56.21 63.41 21.77
C SER A 3 55.09 62.58 21.14
N GLN A 4 54.00 63.25 20.72
CA GLN A 4 53.08 62.77 19.69
C GLN A 4 53.69 62.92 18.29
N LYS A 5 53.26 62.09 17.33
CA LYS A 5 52.78 62.49 15.98
C LYS A 5 52.24 61.29 15.18
N ASN A 6 50.98 61.39 14.78
CA ASN A 6 50.33 60.61 13.73
C ASN A 6 50.83 61.04 12.34
N ILE A 7 50.71 60.17 11.32
CA ILE A 7 49.96 60.39 10.04
C ILE A 7 50.33 59.37 8.92
N LEU A 8 49.27 58.67 8.46
CA LEU A 8 48.86 58.17 7.13
C LEU A 8 49.80 57.46 6.12
N ALA A 9 49.31 56.32 5.61
CA ALA A 9 49.12 55.99 4.18
C ALA A 9 48.19 54.75 4.04
N GLY A 10 46.94 54.86 3.55
CA GLY A 10 46.49 54.48 2.19
C GLY A 10 45.51 53.27 2.25
N LYS A 11 44.17 53.41 2.08
CA LYS A 11 43.35 53.39 0.83
C LYS A 11 43.64 52.14 -0.04
N SER A 12 42.69 51.25 -0.41
CA SER A 12 41.36 51.49 -1.01
C SER A 12 40.54 50.20 -1.27
N VAL A 13 39.20 50.30 -1.16
CA VAL A 13 38.14 49.84 -2.12
C VAL A 13 37.93 48.30 -2.28
N SER A 14 36.74 47.71 -2.15
CA SER A 14 35.49 48.07 -2.85
C SER A 14 34.21 47.54 -2.18
N LEU A 15 33.21 48.42 -2.13
CA LEU A 15 31.79 48.19 -1.95
C LEU A 15 31.15 48.18 -3.35
N PHE A 16 30.28 47.23 -3.67
CA PHE A 16 29.34 47.27 -4.79
C PHE A 16 27.99 46.79 -4.22
N ILE A 17 27.02 47.70 -4.07
CA ILE A 17 25.76 47.72 -4.84
C ILE A 17 24.67 46.83 -4.22
N ILE A 18 23.44 47.24 -3.90
CA ILE A 18 22.69 48.53 -3.85
C ILE A 18 21.26 48.15 -3.40
N LEU A 19 20.53 49.11 -2.83
CA LEU A 19 19.06 49.26 -2.74
C LEU A 19 18.18 47.99 -2.81
N PHE A 20 17.36 47.78 -1.79
CA PHE A 20 15.96 48.26 -1.83
C PHE A 20 15.40 48.31 -0.41
N VAL A 21 14.98 49.52 -0.02
CA VAL A 21 14.35 49.86 1.25
C VAL A 21 12.96 50.39 0.91
N ILE A 22 11.94 49.84 1.57
CA ILE A 22 10.56 50.33 1.76
C ILE A 22 9.62 50.28 0.54
N ILE A 23 8.68 49.33 0.54
CA ILE A 23 7.23 49.57 0.36
C ILE A 23 6.46 48.62 1.29
N SER A 24 5.51 49.21 2.01
CA SER A 24 4.57 48.65 2.99
C SER A 24 3.45 47.81 2.36
N SER A 25 2.99 46.75 3.02
CA SER A 25 1.55 46.43 3.19
C SER A 25 1.31 45.13 3.97
N SER A 26 0.68 45.26 5.14
CA SER A 26 -0.43 44.47 5.71
C SER A 26 -0.62 42.95 5.44
N GLN A 27 -1.00 42.27 6.53
CA GLN A 27 -1.67 40.94 6.67
C GLN A 27 -0.73 39.73 6.63
N ALA A 28 -0.89 38.64 7.40
CA ALA A 28 -1.84 38.23 8.43
C ALA A 28 -1.10 37.29 9.41
N THR A 29 -1.55 37.23 10.65
CA THR A 29 -1.20 36.14 11.59
C THR A 29 -1.87 34.85 11.12
N ALA A 30 -1.07 33.84 10.77
CA ALA A 30 -1.54 32.45 10.73
C ALA A 30 -0.87 31.71 11.90
N GLN A 31 -1.66 31.49 12.96
CA GLN A 31 -1.40 30.40 13.91
C GLN A 31 -1.87 29.12 13.21
N GLY A 32 -0.94 28.24 12.88
CA GLY A 32 -1.25 26.85 12.55
C GLY A 32 -1.03 26.01 13.80
N GLU A 33 -2.13 25.63 14.46
CA GLU A 33 -2.16 24.47 15.36
C GLU A 33 -1.99 23.21 14.52
N ILE A 34 -1.10 22.31 14.93
CA ILE A 34 -0.98 20.98 14.32
C ILE A 34 -1.87 20.05 15.14
N THR A 35 -3.10 19.87 14.68
CA THR A 35 -4.02 18.85 15.15
C THR A 35 -3.91 17.63 14.23
N ASN A 36 -3.47 16.49 14.77
CA ASN A 36 -3.67 15.19 14.12
C ASN A 36 -5.15 14.83 14.17
N THR A 37 -5.86 15.23 13.13
CA THR A 37 -7.13 14.64 12.73
C THR A 37 -6.84 13.94 11.42
N LEU A 38 -7.16 12.65 11.30
CA LEU A 38 -7.48 12.06 10.00
C LEU A 38 -8.51 12.99 9.40
N GLU A 39 -8.12 13.84 8.46
CA GLU A 39 -9.03 14.83 7.93
C GLU A 39 -10.19 14.06 7.30
N ALA A 40 -11.37 14.23 7.88
CA ALA A 40 -12.57 13.62 7.36
C ALA A 40 -12.74 14.13 5.94
N THR A 41 -12.67 13.23 4.96
CA THR A 41 -12.96 13.60 3.58
C THR A 41 -14.43 14.03 3.49
N VAL A 42 -14.65 15.11 2.74
CA VAL A 42 -15.98 15.62 2.44
C VAL A 42 -16.29 15.29 0.98
N CYS A 43 -17.57 15.14 0.65
CA CYS A 43 -17.96 15.19 -0.73
C CYS A 43 -17.80 16.61 -1.25
N CYS A 44 -16.90 16.75 -2.21
CA CYS A 44 -16.63 17.98 -2.90
C CYS A 44 -17.41 18.05 -4.20
N GLU A 45 -18.31 19.03 -4.34
CA GLU A 45 -19.04 19.27 -5.59
C GLU A 45 -18.06 19.50 -6.75
N LYS A 46 -17.04 20.33 -6.52
CA LYS A 46 -15.99 20.65 -7.50
C LYS A 46 -14.68 20.98 -6.79
N THR A 47 -13.61 20.25 -7.10
CA THR A 47 -12.28 20.51 -6.56
C THR A 47 -11.66 21.75 -7.21
N GLN A 48 -10.60 22.29 -6.60
CA GLN A 48 -9.80 23.38 -7.18
C GLN A 48 -9.13 22.99 -8.52
N SER A 49 -8.91 21.69 -8.75
CA SER A 49 -8.42 21.14 -10.01
C SER A 49 -9.49 21.01 -11.10
N GLY A 50 -10.76 21.33 -10.78
CA GLY A 50 -11.88 21.31 -11.72
C GLY A 50 -12.55 19.94 -11.88
N LEU A 51 -12.22 18.97 -11.02
CA LEU A 51 -12.88 17.66 -10.98
C LEU A 51 -14.17 17.76 -10.17
N PHE A 52 -15.22 17.08 -10.60
CA PHE A 52 -16.50 17.07 -9.90
C PHE A 52 -16.66 15.82 -9.03
N CYS A 53 -17.41 15.94 -7.94
CA CYS A 53 -17.83 14.81 -7.11
C CYS A 53 -16.67 13.95 -6.60
N GLN A 54 -15.72 14.58 -5.90
CA GLN A 54 -14.56 13.91 -5.33
C GLN A 54 -14.66 13.86 -3.81
N ASP A 55 -14.35 12.71 -3.22
CA ASP A 55 -14.15 12.58 -1.78
C ASP A 55 -12.73 13.03 -1.44
N VAL A 56 -12.59 14.29 -1.04
CA VAL A 56 -11.30 14.95 -0.78
C VAL A 56 -11.35 15.73 0.54
N PRO A 57 -10.19 16.13 1.09
CA PRO A 57 -10.15 17.13 2.16
C PRO A 57 -10.91 18.41 1.80
N GLU A 58 -11.57 19.04 2.78
CA GLU A 58 -12.44 20.22 2.54
C GLU A 58 -11.68 21.41 1.94
N ASP A 59 -10.38 21.52 2.21
CA ASP A 59 -9.51 22.58 1.69
C ASP A 59 -9.08 22.37 0.24
N GLU A 60 -9.33 21.20 -0.36
CA GLU A 60 -9.16 20.93 -1.79
C GLU A 60 -10.39 21.33 -2.63
N CYS A 61 -11.49 21.72 -1.98
CA CYS A 61 -12.69 22.18 -2.64
C CYS A 61 -12.57 23.59 -3.21
N GLY A 62 -13.24 23.82 -4.34
CA GLY A 62 -13.32 25.14 -4.96
C GLY A 62 -14.08 26.12 -4.06
N SER A 63 -13.64 27.38 -4.03
CA SER A 63 -14.21 28.42 -3.14
C SER A 63 -15.70 28.69 -3.35
N ASP A 64 -16.23 28.35 -4.53
CA ASP A 64 -17.65 28.51 -4.90
C ASP A 64 -18.39 27.15 -5.01
N SER A 65 -17.78 26.06 -4.55
CA SER A 65 -18.34 24.70 -4.62
C SER A 65 -19.09 24.31 -3.33
N ARG A 66 -20.15 23.51 -3.44
CA ARG A 66 -20.85 22.94 -2.28
C ARG A 66 -20.02 21.79 -1.70
N THR A 67 -19.97 21.71 -0.38
CA THR A 67 -19.30 20.64 0.36
C THR A 67 -20.29 19.95 1.29
N PHE A 68 -20.15 18.62 1.46
CA PHE A 68 -20.99 17.84 2.34
C PHE A 68 -20.16 16.85 3.17
N PRO A 69 -20.40 16.71 4.49
CA PRO A 69 -19.61 15.85 5.38
C PRO A 69 -20.05 14.37 5.28
N THR A 70 -20.08 13.83 4.07
CA THR A 70 -20.43 12.45 3.74
C THR A 70 -19.75 12.06 2.42
N ALA A 71 -19.72 10.77 2.10
CA ALA A 71 -19.19 10.29 0.82
C ALA A 71 -20.03 10.83 -0.34
N CYS A 72 -19.42 11.12 -1.49
CA CYS A 72 -20.12 11.72 -2.62
C CYS A 72 -21.28 10.88 -3.15
N GLU A 73 -21.15 9.56 -3.09
CA GLU A 73 -22.21 8.61 -3.43
C GLU A 73 -23.47 8.75 -2.56
N SER A 74 -23.34 9.28 -1.34
CA SER A 74 -24.44 9.49 -0.39
C SER A 74 -25.15 10.84 -0.58
N THR A 75 -24.66 11.68 -1.50
CA THR A 75 -25.29 12.97 -1.82
C THR A 75 -26.19 12.86 -3.04
N SER A 76 -27.28 13.62 -3.09
CA SER A 76 -28.23 13.52 -4.21
C SER A 76 -27.65 13.96 -5.54
N PHE A 77 -26.73 14.93 -5.54
CA PHE A 77 -26.19 15.55 -6.76
C PHE A 77 -24.93 14.86 -7.31
N CYS A 78 -24.21 14.09 -6.48
CA CYS A 78 -23.08 13.26 -6.91
C CYS A 78 -23.40 11.77 -6.99
N LYS A 79 -24.63 11.37 -6.63
CA LYS A 79 -25.14 10.04 -6.91
C LYS A 79 -25.07 9.78 -8.43
N PRO A 80 -24.39 8.70 -8.88
CA PRO A 80 -24.34 8.34 -10.28
C PRO A 80 -25.71 7.87 -10.76
N GLY A 81 -26.09 8.27 -11.96
CA GLY A 81 -27.34 7.88 -12.63
C GLY A 81 -27.23 7.99 -14.14
N PHE A 82 -28.34 8.24 -14.82
CA PHE A 82 -28.39 8.35 -16.28
C PHE A 82 -28.56 9.81 -16.70
N CYS A 83 -27.69 10.26 -17.60
CA CYS A 83 -27.79 11.58 -18.22
C CYS A 83 -28.28 11.46 -19.65
N SER A 84 -29.32 12.20 -20.02
CA SER A 84 -29.86 12.25 -21.38
C SER A 84 -29.76 13.67 -21.94
N ASP A 85 -29.09 13.82 -23.07
CA ASP A 85 -29.11 15.06 -23.84
C ASP A 85 -30.08 14.91 -25.03
N PRO A 86 -31.25 15.59 -25.00
CA PRO A 86 -32.22 15.52 -26.09
C PRO A 86 -31.78 16.30 -27.36
N THR A 87 -30.78 17.19 -27.26
CA THR A 87 -30.23 17.98 -28.36
C THR A 87 -29.20 17.17 -29.15
N GLU A 88 -28.32 16.46 -28.45
CA GLU A 88 -27.29 15.59 -29.06
C GLU A 88 -27.76 14.15 -29.30
N GLY A 89 -28.89 13.74 -28.68
CA GLY A 89 -29.42 12.38 -28.78
C GLY A 89 -28.58 11.34 -28.04
N THR A 90 -27.76 11.77 -27.08
CA THR A 90 -26.85 10.92 -26.32
C THR A 90 -27.45 10.54 -24.96
N CYS A 91 -27.12 9.34 -24.49
CA CYS A 91 -27.43 8.91 -23.13
C CYS A 91 -26.22 8.22 -22.49
N LEU A 92 -25.76 8.74 -21.36
CA LEU A 92 -24.59 8.27 -20.63
C LEU A 92 -25.01 7.75 -19.25
N GLY A 93 -24.60 6.53 -18.93
CA GLY A 93 -24.77 5.96 -17.60
C GLY A 93 -23.59 6.29 -16.67
N ASN A 94 -23.79 6.11 -15.36
CA ASN A 94 -22.80 6.41 -14.33
C ASN A 94 -22.31 7.87 -14.32
N VAL A 95 -23.18 8.80 -14.71
CA VAL A 95 -22.88 10.23 -14.72
C VAL A 95 -23.43 10.86 -13.43
N PRO A 96 -22.65 11.65 -12.68
CA PRO A 96 -23.17 12.42 -11.55
C PRO A 96 -24.26 13.41 -11.99
N GLN A 97 -25.33 13.56 -11.20
CA GLN A 97 -26.45 14.47 -11.51
C GLN A 97 -26.01 15.89 -11.83
N LEU A 98 -25.04 16.41 -11.08
CA LEU A 98 -24.53 17.76 -11.30
C LEU A 98 -23.88 17.91 -12.68
N VAL A 99 -22.98 16.99 -13.04
CA VAL A 99 -22.27 16.99 -14.31
C VAL A 99 -23.26 16.92 -15.46
N CYS A 100 -24.28 16.07 -15.32
CA CYS A 100 -25.34 15.97 -16.32
C CYS A 100 -26.06 17.31 -16.55
N ASN A 101 -26.43 17.99 -15.47
CA ASN A 101 -27.19 19.23 -15.56
C ASN A 101 -26.33 20.42 -16.03
N GLU A 102 -25.03 20.46 -15.69
CA GLU A 102 -24.12 21.52 -16.16
C GLU A 102 -23.88 21.45 -17.67
N GLU A 103 -23.79 20.25 -18.23
CA GLU A 103 -23.63 20.03 -19.68
C GLU A 103 -24.97 20.14 -20.44
N GLY A 104 -26.05 20.59 -19.79
CA GLY A 104 -27.35 20.81 -20.42
C GLY A 104 -28.19 19.55 -20.62
N GLY A 105 -27.75 18.40 -20.08
CA GLY A 105 -28.50 17.15 -20.06
C GLY A 105 -29.57 17.10 -18.97
N THR A 106 -30.47 16.12 -19.07
CA THR A 106 -31.49 15.81 -18.06
C THR A 106 -31.11 14.53 -17.31
N PHE A 107 -31.03 14.62 -15.99
CA PHE A 107 -30.65 13.50 -15.12
C PHE A 107 -31.84 12.64 -14.67
N TYR A 108 -31.60 11.33 -14.54
CA TYR A 108 -32.57 10.35 -14.08
C TYR A 108 -31.92 9.36 -13.11
N ASP A 109 -32.60 9.09 -11.98
CA ASP A 109 -32.19 8.07 -10.99
C ASP A 109 -32.20 6.66 -11.58
N ASP A 110 -33.22 6.36 -12.40
CA ASP A 110 -33.40 5.11 -13.12
C ASP A 110 -33.33 5.36 -14.63
N ARG A 111 -33.02 4.32 -15.42
CA ARG A 111 -32.89 4.45 -16.87
C ARG A 111 -34.22 4.94 -17.49
N PRO A 112 -34.27 6.12 -18.14
CA PRO A 112 -35.51 6.69 -18.62
C PRO A 112 -35.87 6.26 -20.06
N PRO A 113 -37.13 6.40 -20.52
CA PRO A 113 -37.59 5.92 -21.84
C PRO A 113 -36.86 6.48 -23.06
N GLN A 114 -36.36 7.70 -22.99
CA GLN A 114 -35.52 8.29 -24.03
C GLN A 114 -34.11 7.69 -24.08
N CYS A 115 -33.68 6.99 -23.02
CA CYS A 115 -32.53 6.10 -23.00
C CYS A 115 -32.91 4.63 -23.30
N GLU A 116 -34.21 4.34 -23.50
CA GLU A 116 -34.75 3.08 -24.03
C GLU A 116 -34.95 3.14 -25.56
N LEU A 117 -34.81 4.32 -26.18
CA LEU A 117 -34.56 4.46 -27.61
C LEU A 117 -33.16 3.91 -27.92
N GLY A 118 -33.05 2.58 -27.95
CA GLY A 118 -31.95 1.79 -28.46
C GLY A 118 -30.58 2.45 -28.35
N SER A 119 -30.05 2.57 -27.14
CA SER A 119 -28.69 3.08 -26.96
C SER A 119 -27.75 2.29 -27.87
N ALA A 120 -26.87 2.97 -28.59
CA ALA A 120 -25.86 2.35 -29.46
C ALA A 120 -25.11 1.17 -28.81
N SER A 121 -24.94 1.22 -27.48
CA SER A 121 -24.28 0.23 -26.62
C SER A 121 -25.15 -0.92 -26.11
N GLU A 122 -26.45 -0.94 -26.43
CA GLU A 122 -27.35 -2.01 -26.03
C GLU A 122 -26.89 -3.33 -26.63
N LYS A 123 -26.73 -4.36 -25.79
CA LYS A 123 -26.29 -5.69 -26.23
C LYS A 123 -27.47 -6.57 -26.62
N GLY A 124 -27.26 -7.43 -27.61
CA GLY A 124 -28.27 -8.36 -28.08
C GLY A 124 -27.77 -9.23 -29.22
N ALA A 125 -28.68 -10.05 -29.73
CA ALA A 125 -28.44 -10.94 -30.85
C ALA A 125 -28.65 -10.19 -32.17
N CYS A 126 -27.61 -10.08 -32.98
CA CYS A 126 -27.69 -9.55 -34.34
C CYS A 126 -27.82 -10.71 -35.33
N VAL A 127 -29.00 -10.83 -35.95
CA VAL A 127 -29.34 -11.91 -36.87
C VAL A 127 -29.16 -11.44 -38.31
N TYR A 128 -28.42 -12.21 -39.09
CA TYR A 128 -28.17 -11.95 -40.51
C TYR A 128 -28.95 -12.98 -41.34
N ILE A 129 -29.91 -12.51 -42.12
CA ILE A 129 -30.76 -13.34 -42.96
C ILE A 129 -30.19 -13.32 -44.38
N GLU A 130 -29.72 -14.48 -44.83
CA GLU A 130 -29.23 -14.65 -46.21
C GLU A 130 -30.39 -14.95 -47.16
N ASN A 131 -30.33 -14.41 -48.38
CA ASN A 131 -31.41 -14.54 -49.37
C ASN A 131 -31.37 -15.85 -50.18
N GLU A 132 -30.72 -16.89 -49.65
CA GLU A 132 -30.71 -18.23 -50.24
C GLU A 132 -31.70 -19.14 -49.50
N ALA A 133 -32.60 -19.78 -50.27
CA ALA A 133 -33.77 -20.50 -49.75
C ALA A 133 -33.48 -21.70 -48.82
N ASP A 134 -32.21 -22.09 -48.64
CA ASP A 134 -31.78 -23.27 -47.88
C ASP A 134 -30.74 -22.96 -46.78
N LEU A 135 -30.40 -21.69 -46.53
CA LEU A 135 -29.44 -21.30 -45.49
C LEU A 135 -30.15 -20.79 -44.24
N GLN A 136 -29.78 -21.32 -43.07
CA GLN A 136 -30.26 -20.81 -41.79
C GLN A 136 -29.63 -19.43 -41.51
N PRO A 137 -30.38 -18.48 -40.92
CA PRO A 137 -29.83 -17.20 -40.48
C PRO A 137 -28.64 -17.39 -39.54
N THR A 138 -27.61 -16.57 -39.69
CA THR A 138 -26.45 -16.57 -38.78
C THR A 138 -26.61 -15.53 -37.70
N CYS A 139 -25.91 -15.67 -36.57
CA CYS A 139 -26.01 -14.71 -35.47
C CYS A 139 -24.69 -14.35 -34.81
N LYS A 140 -24.58 -13.08 -34.40
CA LYS A 140 -23.47 -12.58 -33.59
C LYS A 140 -23.94 -11.75 -32.40
N MET A 141 -23.34 -12.00 -31.23
CA MET A 141 -23.52 -11.15 -30.06
C MET A 141 -22.75 -9.84 -30.24
N THR A 142 -23.45 -8.72 -30.21
CA THR A 142 -22.88 -7.41 -30.50
C THR A 142 -23.76 -6.31 -29.90
N THR A 143 -23.41 -5.06 -30.17
CA THR A 143 -24.23 -3.90 -29.78
C THR A 143 -25.16 -3.46 -30.90
N ARG A 144 -26.22 -2.73 -30.57
CA ARG A 144 -27.15 -2.19 -31.56
C ARG A 144 -26.46 -1.39 -32.68
N ALA A 145 -25.45 -0.59 -32.34
CA ALA A 145 -24.73 0.23 -33.33
C ALA A 145 -23.83 -0.59 -34.25
N GLU A 146 -23.34 -1.74 -33.80
CA GLU A 146 -22.47 -2.63 -34.57
C GLU A 146 -23.26 -3.60 -35.47
N CYS A 147 -24.55 -3.80 -35.18
CA CYS A 147 -25.45 -4.64 -35.94
C CYS A 147 -25.92 -3.94 -37.23
N THR A 148 -25.10 -4.01 -38.28
CA THR A 148 -25.36 -3.34 -39.57
C THR A 148 -25.10 -4.28 -40.76
N PRO A 149 -25.79 -4.08 -41.90
CA PRO A 149 -25.49 -4.79 -43.14
C PRO A 149 -24.10 -4.41 -43.64
N GLY A 150 -23.11 -5.31 -43.45
CA GLY A 150 -21.70 -5.06 -43.81
C GLY A 150 -20.69 -5.72 -42.87
N ASN A 151 -21.10 -6.06 -41.64
CA ASN A 151 -20.30 -6.82 -40.67
C ASN A 151 -20.49 -8.34 -40.81
N ILE A 152 -20.57 -8.85 -42.05
CA ILE A 152 -20.69 -10.29 -42.33
C ILE A 152 -19.40 -11.00 -41.89
N LEU A 153 -19.55 -12.14 -41.22
CA LEU A 153 -18.50 -12.95 -40.63
C LEU A 153 -17.40 -13.33 -41.67
N GLY A 154 -16.21 -12.75 -41.50
CA GLY A 154 -14.92 -13.38 -41.82
C GLY A 154 -14.54 -13.55 -43.29
N GLU A 155 -14.15 -12.48 -43.98
CA GLU A 155 -13.13 -12.59 -45.04
C GLU A 155 -11.74 -12.67 -44.39
N ASN A 156 -11.10 -13.84 -44.49
CA ASN A 156 -9.65 -13.98 -44.39
C ASN A 156 -8.99 -13.18 -45.52
N SER A 157 -8.82 -11.87 -45.35
CA SER A 157 -7.83 -11.12 -46.11
C SER A 157 -6.58 -11.02 -45.26
N GLY A 158 -5.66 -11.97 -45.48
CA GLY A 158 -4.29 -11.85 -45.07
C GLY A 158 -3.74 -10.54 -45.66
N THR A 159 -3.68 -9.51 -44.83
CA THR A 159 -2.98 -8.29 -45.19
C THR A 159 -1.58 -8.44 -44.61
N GLU A 160 -0.69 -8.92 -45.48
CA GLU A 160 0.74 -8.85 -45.32
C GLU A 160 1.10 -7.42 -44.90
N VAL A 161 1.77 -7.29 -43.75
CA VAL A 161 2.43 -6.06 -43.35
C VAL A 161 3.47 -5.77 -44.41
N VAL A 162 3.21 -4.79 -45.26
CA VAL A 162 4.26 -4.11 -46.00
C VAL A 162 4.27 -2.66 -45.51
N GLU A 163 5.22 -2.39 -44.62
CA GLU A 163 5.69 -1.04 -44.38
C GLU A 163 6.27 -0.44 -45.67
N GLU A 164 6.04 0.87 -45.81
CA GLU A 164 6.69 1.89 -46.67
C GLU A 164 5.61 2.65 -47.44
N GLY A 165 5.50 3.98 -47.43
CA GLY A 165 6.36 5.02 -46.91
C GLY A 165 5.67 6.37 -47.18
N VAL A 166 6.14 7.38 -46.47
CA VAL A 166 5.70 8.77 -46.53
C VAL A 166 5.68 9.31 -47.97
N SER A 167 4.60 10.00 -48.36
CA SER A 167 4.69 11.19 -49.21
C SER A 167 3.48 12.09 -49.10
N SER A 168 3.77 13.29 -48.61
CA SER A 168 2.99 14.52 -48.61
C SER A 168 2.70 15.08 -50.01
N ASN A 169 1.65 15.91 -50.06
CA ASN A 169 1.36 16.98 -51.03
C ASN A 169 1.07 16.56 -52.48
N GLU A 170 -0.11 16.92 -53.00
CA GLU A 170 -0.24 18.18 -53.76
C GLU A 170 -1.70 18.57 -53.94
N LEU A 171 -1.92 19.87 -53.74
CA LEU A 171 -3.16 20.62 -53.81
C LEU A 171 -3.16 21.31 -55.18
N GLU A 172 -4.22 21.16 -55.97
CA GLU A 172 -4.66 22.04 -57.06
C GLU A 172 -5.90 21.38 -57.67
N GLY A 173 -7.07 21.98 -57.89
CA GLY A 173 -7.57 23.34 -57.78
C GLY A 173 -8.81 23.39 -58.69
N LEU A 174 -9.93 23.97 -58.23
CA LEU A 174 -10.81 24.88 -58.98
C LEU A 174 -12.11 25.16 -58.19
N VAL A 175 -12.32 26.47 -58.03
CA VAL A 175 -13.36 27.22 -57.31
C VAL A 175 -14.67 27.24 -58.12
N PRO A 176 -15.82 27.53 -57.49
CA PRO A 176 -17.16 27.08 -57.90
C PRO A 176 -17.91 28.13 -58.73
N THR A 177 -19.04 27.72 -59.28
CA THR A 177 -20.08 28.65 -59.75
C THR A 177 -21.36 28.41 -58.94
N GLU A 178 -21.78 29.49 -58.30
CA GLU A 178 -23.02 29.71 -57.57
C GLU A 178 -24.25 29.55 -58.48
N GLU A 179 -25.38 29.08 -57.95
CA GLU A 179 -26.54 29.94 -57.59
C GLU A 179 -27.81 29.12 -57.28
N GLU A 180 -28.38 29.46 -56.12
CA GLU A 180 -29.80 29.60 -55.76
C GLU A 180 -30.83 28.44 -55.89
N ASN A 181 -31.22 27.96 -54.70
CA ASN A 181 -32.60 27.94 -54.15
C ASN A 181 -33.79 28.00 -55.12
N ALA A 182 -34.62 26.94 -55.09
CA ALA A 182 -36.07 27.07 -54.99
C ALA A 182 -36.70 25.82 -54.37
N ILE A 183 -37.33 26.02 -53.20
CA ILE A 183 -38.26 25.08 -52.56
C ILE A 183 -39.62 25.24 -53.24
N THR A 184 -40.24 24.13 -53.64
CA THR A 184 -41.71 24.01 -53.73
C THR A 184 -42.15 22.61 -53.31
N GLU A 185 -42.97 22.55 -52.27
CA GLU A 185 -43.75 21.39 -51.84
C GLU A 185 -44.97 21.16 -52.74
N GLU A 186 -45.44 19.90 -52.72
CA GLU A 186 -46.82 19.39 -52.85
C GLU A 186 -47.12 18.38 -53.99
N THR A 187 -46.93 17.08 -53.65
CA THR A 187 -47.83 15.89 -53.80
C THR A 187 -48.47 15.51 -55.17
N PRO A 188 -49.13 14.34 -55.30
CA PRO A 188 -48.61 12.96 -55.23
C PRO A 188 -49.01 12.15 -56.50
N GLU A 189 -48.11 11.39 -57.13
CA GLU A 189 -48.54 10.38 -58.10
C GLU A 189 -47.77 9.08 -57.95
N GLU A 190 -48.55 8.02 -57.79
CA GLU A 190 -48.15 6.62 -57.77
C GLU A 190 -47.38 6.26 -59.04
N SER A 191 -46.13 5.82 -58.87
CA SER A 191 -45.55 4.86 -59.80
C SER A 191 -44.89 3.75 -58.99
N ASN A 192 -45.62 2.65 -58.93
CA ASN A 192 -45.18 1.35 -58.48
C ASN A 192 -43.95 0.93 -59.33
N VAL A 193 -42.74 1.13 -58.80
CA VAL A 193 -41.52 0.55 -59.34
C VAL A 193 -41.04 -0.50 -58.36
N GLN A 194 -41.41 -1.72 -58.69
CA GLN A 194 -40.80 -2.93 -58.16
C GLN A 194 -39.33 -2.95 -58.60
N THR A 195 -38.42 -2.65 -57.68
CA THR A 195 -36.99 -3.01 -57.83
C THR A 195 -36.74 -4.28 -57.05
N GLY A 196 -36.28 -5.33 -57.74
CA GLY A 196 -35.92 -6.62 -57.16
C GLY A 196 -34.60 -6.58 -56.36
N PRO A 197 -34.06 -7.78 -56.09
CA PRO A 197 -34.02 -8.40 -54.78
C PRO A 197 -33.09 -7.68 -53.79
N GLU A 198 -33.53 -7.74 -52.54
CA GLU A 198 -32.92 -7.19 -51.33
C GLU A 198 -31.49 -7.72 -51.12
N VAL A 199 -30.65 -6.87 -50.53
CA VAL A 199 -29.42 -7.30 -49.84
C VAL A 199 -29.86 -7.75 -48.44
N GLY A 200 -29.34 -8.88 -47.95
CA GLY A 200 -29.83 -9.60 -46.76
C GLY A 200 -30.27 -8.73 -45.59
N GLU A 201 -31.44 -9.06 -45.03
CA GLU A 201 -32.03 -8.36 -43.89
C GLU A 201 -31.20 -8.64 -42.61
N VAL A 202 -30.91 -7.58 -41.85
CA VAL A 202 -30.19 -7.68 -40.57
C VAL A 202 -31.10 -7.18 -39.46
N ILE A 203 -31.32 -8.01 -38.44
CA ILE A 203 -32.27 -7.73 -37.35
C ILE A 203 -31.54 -7.77 -36.00
N PHE A 204 -31.57 -6.66 -35.27
CA PHE A 204 -31.05 -6.59 -33.90
C PHE A 204 -32.15 -6.93 -32.89
N ASN A 205 -31.89 -7.92 -32.03
CA ASN A 205 -32.78 -8.38 -30.98
C ASN A 205 -32.20 -8.02 -29.61
N PRO A 206 -32.59 -6.88 -29.01
CA PRO A 206 -32.02 -6.40 -27.76
C PRO A 206 -32.29 -7.36 -26.60
N GLY A 207 -31.28 -7.58 -25.75
CA GLY A 207 -31.41 -8.43 -24.56
C GLY A 207 -31.53 -9.92 -24.84
N MET A 208 -31.49 -10.36 -26.10
CA MET A 208 -31.55 -11.77 -26.48
C MET A 208 -30.16 -12.32 -26.78
N LEU A 209 -30.00 -13.62 -26.58
CA LEU A 209 -28.80 -14.38 -26.94
C LEU A 209 -28.96 -15.01 -28.32
N CYS A 210 -27.86 -15.21 -29.05
CA CYS A 210 -27.89 -15.88 -30.36
C CYS A 210 -28.40 -17.33 -30.28
N ALA A 211 -28.20 -18.01 -29.15
CA ALA A 211 -28.71 -19.36 -28.89
C ALA A 211 -30.25 -19.43 -28.67
N ALA A 212 -30.97 -18.31 -28.73
CA ALA A 212 -32.41 -18.28 -28.55
C ALA A 212 -33.13 -18.99 -29.71
N GLU A 213 -33.84 -20.08 -29.40
CA GLU A 213 -34.54 -20.91 -30.42
C GLU A 213 -35.54 -20.09 -31.25
N VAL A 214 -36.20 -19.10 -30.65
CA VAL A 214 -37.17 -18.22 -31.31
C VAL A 214 -36.56 -17.34 -32.43
N LEU A 215 -35.23 -17.19 -32.46
CA LEU A 215 -34.54 -16.45 -33.52
C LEU A 215 -34.30 -17.31 -34.77
N GLU A 216 -34.54 -18.63 -34.69
CA GLU A 216 -34.39 -19.59 -35.79
C GLU A 216 -33.01 -19.55 -36.48
N THR A 217 -31.96 -19.20 -35.72
CA THR A 217 -30.57 -19.11 -36.24
C THR A 217 -29.87 -20.48 -36.22
N ASP A 218 -28.70 -20.57 -36.83
CA ASP A 218 -27.82 -21.74 -36.76
C ASP A 218 -27.12 -21.90 -35.39
N CYS A 219 -27.27 -20.93 -34.48
CA CYS A 219 -26.68 -20.94 -33.16
C CYS A 219 -27.60 -21.59 -32.12
N GLY A 220 -27.06 -22.56 -31.39
CA GLY A 220 -27.71 -23.20 -30.24
C GLY A 220 -26.81 -23.32 -29.01
N PRO A 221 -27.37 -23.75 -27.87
CA PRO A 221 -26.63 -23.97 -26.61
C PRO A 221 -25.43 -24.91 -26.77
N SER A 222 -24.36 -24.65 -26.00
CA SER A 222 -23.20 -25.54 -25.93
C SER A 222 -22.70 -25.71 -24.49
N GLN A 223 -21.83 -26.71 -24.29
CA GLN A 223 -21.16 -26.95 -23.00
C GLN A 223 -19.82 -26.23 -22.87
N GLU A 224 -19.37 -25.52 -23.91
CA GLU A 224 -18.11 -24.80 -23.88
C GLU A 224 -18.22 -23.53 -23.03
N THR A 225 -17.09 -23.13 -22.44
CA THR A 225 -16.99 -21.92 -21.62
C THR A 225 -15.78 -21.09 -22.03
N ILE A 226 -15.79 -19.80 -21.68
CA ILE A 226 -14.71 -18.85 -22.00
C ILE A 226 -14.48 -17.82 -20.88
N CYS A 227 -13.23 -17.40 -20.73
CA CYS A 227 -12.84 -16.19 -20.00
C CYS A 227 -12.77 -14.99 -20.96
N LEU A 228 -13.51 -13.92 -20.68
CA LEU A 228 -13.46 -12.70 -21.50
C LEU A 228 -12.43 -11.71 -20.95
N ALA A 229 -11.72 -11.03 -21.85
CA ALA A 229 -10.76 -10.00 -21.45
C ALA A 229 -11.47 -8.86 -20.68
N GLY A 230 -10.90 -8.45 -19.54
CA GLY A 230 -11.48 -7.41 -18.68
C GLY A 230 -12.73 -7.86 -17.90
N LYS A 231 -13.06 -9.15 -17.92
CA LYS A 231 -14.10 -9.76 -17.10
C LYS A 231 -13.48 -10.81 -16.18
N GLU A 232 -14.07 -10.95 -15.00
CA GLU A 232 -13.64 -11.93 -14.00
C GLU A 232 -14.44 -13.21 -14.09
N GLU A 233 -15.65 -13.17 -14.64
CA GLU A 233 -16.58 -14.28 -14.75
C GLU A 233 -16.28 -15.22 -15.92
N ILE A 234 -16.78 -16.45 -15.79
CA ILE A 234 -16.80 -17.44 -16.86
C ILE A 234 -18.14 -17.34 -17.57
N TYR A 235 -18.13 -17.32 -18.89
CA TYR A 235 -19.32 -17.31 -19.72
C TYR A 235 -19.47 -18.65 -20.44
N PHE A 236 -20.71 -19.12 -20.60
CA PHE A 236 -21.01 -20.12 -21.61
C PHE A 236 -20.70 -19.57 -23.01
N VAL A 237 -20.43 -20.47 -23.94
CA VAL A 237 -20.28 -20.15 -25.36
C VAL A 237 -21.37 -20.89 -26.13
N ASP A 238 -22.02 -20.24 -27.08
CA ASP A 238 -22.93 -20.95 -27.99
C ASP A 238 -22.16 -21.74 -29.07
N THR A 239 -22.87 -22.50 -29.89
CA THR A 239 -22.26 -23.30 -30.96
C THR A 239 -21.65 -22.47 -32.10
N CYS A 240 -21.95 -21.16 -32.17
CA CYS A 240 -21.36 -20.21 -33.10
C CYS A 240 -20.13 -19.48 -32.53
N GLY A 241 -19.77 -19.73 -31.27
CA GLY A 241 -18.64 -19.09 -30.60
C GLY A 241 -18.97 -17.77 -29.90
N ASN A 242 -20.25 -17.39 -29.79
CA ASN A 242 -20.63 -16.17 -29.08
C ASN A 242 -20.67 -16.39 -27.56
N PRO A 243 -20.24 -15.41 -26.76
CA PRO A 243 -20.43 -15.46 -25.31
C PRO A 243 -21.92 -15.34 -24.97
N ALA A 244 -22.41 -16.27 -24.16
CA ALA A 244 -23.75 -16.30 -23.61
C ALA A 244 -23.76 -15.76 -22.17
N ASN A 245 -24.60 -16.31 -21.30
CA ASN A 245 -24.66 -15.93 -19.89
C ASN A 245 -23.52 -16.55 -19.07
N ILE A 246 -23.34 -16.04 -17.84
CA ILE A 246 -22.37 -16.58 -16.88
C ILE A 246 -22.63 -18.08 -16.68
N TYR A 247 -21.56 -18.87 -16.61
CA TYR A 247 -21.63 -20.31 -16.44
C TYR A 247 -22.35 -20.69 -15.13
N ASP A 248 -23.45 -21.43 -15.26
CA ASP A 248 -24.19 -22.08 -14.17
C ASP A 248 -24.57 -23.47 -14.66
N ALA A 249 -23.97 -24.51 -14.07
CA ALA A 249 -24.19 -25.89 -14.51
C ALA A 249 -25.66 -26.32 -14.45
N SER A 250 -26.46 -25.74 -13.55
CA SER A 250 -27.88 -26.05 -13.43
C SER A 250 -28.72 -25.47 -14.57
N LYS A 251 -28.17 -24.53 -15.33
CA LYS A 251 -28.85 -23.77 -16.40
C LYS A 251 -28.55 -24.28 -17.80
N ILE A 252 -27.76 -25.35 -17.93
CA ILE A 252 -27.37 -25.89 -19.25
C ILE A 252 -28.58 -26.29 -20.13
N ASN A 253 -29.70 -26.71 -19.52
CA ASN A 253 -30.94 -27.07 -20.22
C ASN A 253 -32.09 -26.09 -19.91
N ASP A 254 -31.80 -24.86 -19.49
CA ASP A 254 -32.81 -23.83 -19.18
C ASP A 254 -33.03 -22.92 -20.39
N ASP A 255 -34.15 -23.11 -21.09
CA ASP A 255 -34.48 -22.37 -22.32
C ASP A 255 -34.51 -20.86 -22.09
N ASN A 256 -35.00 -20.39 -20.93
CA ASN A 256 -35.05 -18.96 -20.64
C ASN A 256 -33.65 -18.37 -20.44
N TYR A 257 -32.75 -19.15 -19.82
CA TYR A 257 -31.36 -18.78 -19.62
C TYR A 257 -30.57 -18.74 -20.94
N TRP A 258 -30.94 -19.54 -21.93
CA TRP A 258 -30.35 -19.48 -23.28
C TRP A 258 -31.05 -18.51 -24.23
N THR A 259 -32.21 -17.96 -23.83
CA THR A 259 -32.97 -16.98 -24.63
C THR A 259 -32.56 -15.54 -24.33
N PHE A 260 -32.41 -15.18 -23.05
CA PHE A 260 -32.22 -13.80 -22.62
C PHE A 260 -30.89 -13.59 -21.90
N ILE A 261 -30.28 -12.43 -22.10
CA ILE A 261 -29.13 -11.97 -21.31
C ILE A 261 -29.57 -11.84 -19.85
N LYS A 262 -28.76 -12.36 -18.93
CA LYS A 262 -29.00 -12.37 -17.48
C LYS A 262 -27.99 -11.50 -16.74
N ASP A 263 -28.48 -10.84 -15.69
CA ASP A 263 -27.61 -10.15 -14.75
C ASP A 263 -26.83 -11.14 -13.88
N LYS A 264 -25.68 -10.69 -13.37
CA LYS A 264 -24.81 -11.48 -12.47
C LYS A 264 -25.57 -12.05 -11.26
N SER A 265 -26.57 -11.33 -10.76
CA SER A 265 -27.43 -11.75 -9.65
C SER A 265 -28.43 -12.86 -9.99
N GLU A 266 -28.75 -13.03 -11.28
CA GLU A 266 -29.68 -14.05 -11.79
C GLU A 266 -28.98 -15.37 -12.15
N SER A 267 -27.65 -15.39 -12.12
CA SER A 267 -26.82 -16.59 -12.27
C SER A 267 -26.62 -17.29 -10.91
N CYS A 268 -25.56 -18.07 -10.77
CA CYS A 268 -25.20 -18.77 -9.55
C CYS A 268 -24.41 -17.89 -8.56
N GLY A 269 -24.56 -18.11 -7.25
CA GLY A 269 -23.61 -17.63 -6.22
C GLY A 269 -23.16 -16.15 -6.26
N PRO A 270 -24.03 -15.15 -6.50
CA PRO A 270 -23.61 -13.76 -6.74
C PRO A 270 -22.94 -13.04 -5.57
N SER A 271 -23.05 -13.58 -4.36
CA SER A 271 -22.47 -13.00 -3.13
C SER A 271 -21.19 -13.70 -2.67
N ASN A 272 -20.66 -14.64 -3.46
CA ASN A 272 -19.49 -15.45 -3.13
C ASN A 272 -18.42 -15.30 -4.21
N GLY A 273 -17.16 -15.63 -3.89
CA GLY A 273 -16.10 -15.77 -4.90
C GLY A 273 -16.24 -17.01 -5.78
N ASN A 274 -17.00 -18.02 -5.35
CA ASN A 274 -17.18 -19.30 -6.06
C ASN A 274 -15.85 -20.01 -6.38
N ALA A 275 -14.87 -19.88 -5.48
CA ALA A 275 -13.53 -20.44 -5.61
C ALA A 275 -13.59 -21.94 -5.92
N ASP A 276 -12.96 -22.33 -7.02
CA ASP A 276 -12.85 -23.70 -7.52
C ASP A 276 -14.20 -24.43 -7.65
N SER A 277 -15.30 -23.67 -7.84
CA SER A 277 -16.62 -24.24 -8.01
C SER A 277 -16.75 -25.00 -9.33
N GLN A 278 -17.21 -26.24 -9.27
CA GLN A 278 -17.46 -27.04 -10.46
C GLN A 278 -18.72 -26.58 -11.22
N THR A 279 -19.64 -25.90 -10.54
CA THR A 279 -20.98 -25.60 -11.06
C THR A 279 -21.25 -24.13 -11.27
N CYS A 280 -20.35 -23.24 -10.83
CA CYS A 280 -20.59 -21.81 -10.88
C CYS A 280 -19.39 -21.02 -11.41
N GLY A 281 -19.65 -20.23 -12.45
CA GLY A 281 -18.69 -19.37 -13.12
C GLY A 281 -18.74 -17.91 -12.70
N ASN A 282 -19.50 -17.61 -11.65
CA ASN A 282 -19.73 -16.26 -11.19
C ASN A 282 -18.57 -15.77 -10.29
N CYS A 283 -17.39 -15.58 -10.88
CA CYS A 283 -16.19 -15.23 -10.12
C CYS A 283 -16.25 -13.79 -9.59
N ASN A 284 -15.44 -13.50 -8.57
CA ASN A 284 -15.34 -12.19 -7.96
C ASN A 284 -13.92 -11.94 -7.46
N TYR A 285 -13.22 -11.01 -8.11
CA TYR A 285 -11.82 -10.71 -7.83
C TYR A 285 -11.61 -10.18 -6.42
N LEU A 286 -12.52 -9.34 -5.92
CA LEU A 286 -12.47 -8.79 -4.56
C LEU A 286 -12.69 -9.87 -3.49
N LEU A 287 -13.32 -10.99 -3.86
CA LEU A 287 -13.49 -12.17 -2.99
C LEU A 287 -12.43 -13.25 -3.29
N GLY A 288 -11.37 -12.90 -4.02
CA GLY A 288 -10.21 -13.76 -4.25
C GLY A 288 -10.39 -14.82 -5.34
N THR A 289 -11.16 -14.55 -6.39
CA THR A 289 -11.28 -15.48 -7.52
C THR A 289 -11.27 -14.80 -8.88
N PHE A 290 -10.80 -15.52 -9.91
CA PHE A 290 -10.79 -15.00 -11.28
C PHE A 290 -10.91 -16.13 -12.30
N CYS A 291 -11.52 -15.85 -13.46
CA CYS A 291 -11.66 -16.82 -14.54
C CYS A 291 -10.30 -17.29 -15.07
N ARG A 292 -10.07 -18.60 -15.00
CA ARG A 292 -8.86 -19.26 -15.50
C ARG A 292 -9.22 -20.59 -16.16
N ALA A 293 -8.42 -21.00 -17.13
CA ALA A 293 -8.56 -22.32 -17.72
C ALA A 293 -8.27 -23.41 -16.66
N SER A 294 -9.15 -24.40 -16.57
CA SER A 294 -8.96 -25.57 -15.71
C SER A 294 -7.72 -26.36 -16.15
N SER A 295 -6.86 -26.71 -15.22
CA SER A 295 -5.70 -27.57 -15.44
C SER A 295 -5.94 -28.98 -14.88
N SER A 296 -4.98 -29.89 -15.03
CA SER A 296 -5.02 -31.19 -14.36
C SER A 296 -4.90 -31.11 -12.84
N GLU A 297 -4.43 -29.97 -12.32
CA GLU A 297 -4.13 -29.73 -10.91
C GLU A 297 -5.25 -28.96 -10.20
N THR A 298 -6.09 -28.24 -10.94
CA THR A 298 -7.27 -27.54 -10.40
C THR A 298 -8.52 -28.41 -10.47
N ALA A 299 -9.56 -28.03 -9.72
CA ALA A 299 -10.89 -28.60 -9.92
C ALA A 299 -11.35 -28.39 -11.38
N ARG A 300 -12.17 -29.32 -11.88
CA ARG A 300 -12.75 -29.25 -13.21
C ARG A 300 -14.22 -28.87 -13.12
N ALA A 301 -14.63 -27.92 -13.95
CA ALA A 301 -16.03 -27.59 -14.12
C ALA A 301 -16.84 -28.79 -14.63
N THR A 302 -18.14 -28.81 -14.32
CA THR A 302 -19.07 -29.81 -14.84
C THR A 302 -19.20 -29.71 -16.36
N HIS A 303 -19.18 -28.49 -16.90
CA HIS A 303 -19.12 -28.21 -18.33
C HIS A 303 -18.02 -27.20 -18.65
N GLY A 304 -17.39 -27.37 -19.81
CA GLY A 304 -16.30 -26.52 -20.28
C GLY A 304 -14.99 -26.71 -19.51
N ASN A 305 -14.03 -25.82 -19.77
CA ASN A 305 -12.66 -25.94 -19.29
C ASN A 305 -12.19 -24.68 -18.55
N ASN A 306 -13.09 -23.92 -17.93
CA ASN A 306 -12.73 -22.74 -17.13
C ASN A 306 -13.33 -22.83 -15.74
N ILE A 307 -12.60 -22.30 -14.76
CA ILE A 307 -13.00 -22.27 -13.35
C ILE A 307 -12.68 -20.92 -12.70
N CYS A 308 -13.48 -20.54 -11.70
CA CYS A 308 -13.15 -19.41 -10.83
C CYS A 308 -11.99 -19.82 -9.93
N GLN A 309 -10.76 -19.67 -10.41
CA GLN A 309 -9.57 -20.10 -9.70
C GLN A 309 -9.42 -19.30 -8.40
N ASN A 310 -9.14 -20.01 -7.31
CA ASN A 310 -8.80 -19.41 -6.03
C ASN A 310 -7.47 -18.62 -6.13
N LEU A 311 -7.48 -17.37 -5.70
CA LEU A 311 -6.33 -16.46 -5.67
C LEU A 311 -5.75 -16.27 -4.27
N ASN A 312 -6.31 -16.94 -3.26
CA ASN A 312 -5.77 -16.92 -1.90
C ASN A 312 -4.47 -17.72 -1.83
N CYS A 313 -3.57 -17.32 -0.95
CA CYS A 313 -2.30 -18.00 -0.73
C CYS A 313 -2.47 -19.07 0.34
N GLU A 314 -1.94 -20.26 0.07
CA GLU A 314 -2.03 -21.38 0.99
C GLU A 314 -1.15 -21.19 2.23
N ALA A 315 -1.51 -21.89 3.30
CA ALA A 315 -0.72 -21.92 4.52
C ALA A 315 0.67 -22.52 4.25
N SER A 316 1.70 -21.74 4.52
CA SER A 316 3.10 -22.07 4.29
C SER A 316 3.99 -21.32 5.28
N GLU A 317 5.28 -21.67 5.36
CA GLU A 317 6.24 -20.89 6.14
C GLU A 317 6.30 -19.42 5.66
N GLU A 318 6.16 -19.20 4.35
CA GLU A 318 6.16 -17.85 3.76
C GLU A 318 4.93 -17.02 4.14
N SER A 319 3.78 -17.66 4.35
CA SER A 319 2.55 -16.99 4.79
C SER A 319 2.44 -16.82 6.32
N GLY A 320 3.44 -17.30 7.07
CA GLY A 320 3.44 -17.31 8.54
C GLY A 320 2.71 -18.50 9.16
N GLY A 321 2.48 -19.57 8.38
CA GLY A 321 1.83 -20.80 8.82
C GLY A 321 0.31 -20.81 8.63
N GLU A 322 -0.26 -19.74 8.08
CA GLU A 322 -1.72 -19.57 7.90
C GLU A 322 -2.05 -19.20 6.45
N ALA A 323 -3.24 -19.58 5.97
CA ALA A 323 -3.68 -19.16 4.65
C ALA A 323 -3.96 -17.65 4.64
N ARG A 324 -3.69 -16.99 3.51
CA ARG A 324 -3.88 -15.55 3.36
C ARG A 324 -4.85 -15.27 2.24
N LEU A 325 -5.80 -14.37 2.45
CA LEU A 325 -6.74 -13.93 1.43
C LEU A 325 -6.00 -13.11 0.37
N HIS A 326 -6.49 -13.19 -0.86
CA HIS A 326 -5.98 -12.36 -1.95
C HIS A 326 -6.04 -10.88 -1.58
N GLY A 327 -4.91 -10.19 -1.72
CA GLY A 327 -4.73 -8.79 -1.35
C GLY A 327 -4.24 -8.57 0.09
N GLU A 328 -4.26 -9.58 0.96
CA GLU A 328 -3.72 -9.42 2.31
C GLU A 328 -2.23 -9.13 2.28
N SER A 329 -1.78 -8.35 3.26
CA SER A 329 -0.38 -8.04 3.43
C SER A 329 0.03 -7.99 4.90
N TRP A 330 1.25 -8.46 5.18
CA TRP A 330 1.79 -8.61 6.53
C TRP A 330 3.26 -8.25 6.60
N CYS A 331 3.71 -7.98 7.82
CA CYS A 331 5.09 -7.59 8.08
C CYS A 331 5.98 -8.78 8.35
N VAL A 332 7.17 -8.74 7.76
CA VAL A 332 8.24 -9.71 7.99
C VAL A 332 9.54 -8.96 8.26
N TYR A 333 10.40 -9.56 9.06
CA TYR A 333 11.67 -8.97 9.45
C TYR A 333 12.80 -9.99 9.34
N ASP A 334 14.02 -9.54 9.02
CA ASP A 334 15.21 -10.40 9.03
C ASP A 334 15.48 -10.91 10.45
N GLU A 335 15.17 -12.18 10.73
CA GLU A 335 15.51 -12.78 12.01
C GLU A 335 17.02 -13.03 12.16
N ASP A 336 17.52 -12.94 13.39
CA ASP A 336 18.87 -13.39 13.73
C ASP A 336 18.90 -14.93 13.69
N VAL A 337 19.49 -15.48 12.61
CA VAL A 337 19.55 -16.91 12.27
C VAL A 337 20.14 -17.79 13.39
N ASN A 338 20.64 -17.22 14.50
CA ASN A 338 21.29 -17.97 15.58
C ASN A 338 21.01 -17.49 17.01
N PHE A 339 20.02 -16.63 17.25
CA PHE A 339 19.82 -16.12 18.61
C PHE A 339 19.16 -17.14 19.56
N VAL A 340 18.14 -17.87 19.11
CA VAL A 340 17.41 -18.86 19.95
C VAL A 340 18.32 -20.00 20.42
N ALA A 341 19.28 -20.43 19.59
CA ALA A 341 20.27 -21.45 19.94
C ALA A 341 21.33 -20.95 20.95
N ARG A 342 21.59 -19.64 21.00
CA ARG A 342 22.62 -19.05 21.87
C ARG A 342 22.08 -18.52 23.19
N SER A 343 20.85 -18.02 23.24
CA SER A 343 20.22 -17.51 24.48
C SER A 343 19.81 -18.62 25.45
N THR A 344 19.61 -19.85 24.95
CA THR A 344 19.31 -21.05 25.74
C THR A 344 20.56 -21.81 26.21
N GLY A 345 21.76 -21.38 25.81
CA GLY A 345 23.01 -22.06 26.18
C GLY A 345 23.20 -23.44 25.51
N LEU A 346 22.45 -23.75 24.44
CA LEU A 346 22.58 -24.99 23.66
C LEU A 346 23.69 -24.89 22.59
N THR A 347 24.85 -24.36 22.94
CA THR A 347 26.05 -24.49 22.10
C THR A 347 26.76 -25.79 22.45
N GLY A 348 26.38 -26.89 21.81
CA GLY A 348 27.06 -28.17 22.05
C GLY A 348 26.55 -29.40 21.29
N ILE A 349 25.61 -29.27 20.35
CA ILE A 349 25.18 -30.42 19.55
C ILE A 349 25.76 -30.24 18.15
N ASN A 350 26.86 -30.96 17.90
CA ASN A 350 27.40 -31.13 16.54
C ASN A 350 26.28 -31.67 15.63
N GLU A 351 26.28 -31.26 14.37
CA GLU A 351 25.31 -31.68 13.35
C GLU A 351 25.23 -33.22 13.23
N ASP A 352 26.32 -33.91 13.53
CA ASP A 352 26.38 -35.38 13.65
C ASP A 352 25.58 -35.95 14.83
N ALA A 353 25.51 -35.25 15.97
CA ALA A 353 24.75 -35.69 17.15
C ALA A 353 23.24 -35.42 17.02
N ARG A 354 22.82 -34.51 16.13
CA ARG A 354 21.40 -34.27 15.82
C ARG A 354 20.79 -35.46 15.07
N ASN A 355 21.58 -36.10 14.19
CA ASN A 355 21.16 -37.26 13.41
C ASN A 355 21.14 -38.56 14.24
N GLU A 356 21.96 -38.68 15.29
CA GLU A 356 21.88 -39.82 16.23
C GLU A 356 20.70 -39.73 17.21
N ILE A 357 20.20 -38.53 17.53
CA ILE A 357 19.06 -38.32 18.46
C ILE A 357 17.70 -38.53 17.76
N ALA A 358 17.62 -38.25 16.46
CA ALA A 358 16.40 -38.43 15.66
C ALA A 358 15.95 -39.91 15.57
N ASP A 359 16.88 -40.85 15.70
CA ASP A 359 16.60 -42.28 15.61
C ASP A 359 16.20 -42.93 16.95
N SER A 360 16.25 -42.21 18.09
CA SER A 360 16.08 -42.86 19.40
C SER A 360 15.16 -42.20 20.43
N ALA A 361 14.33 -41.21 20.11
CA ALA A 361 13.50 -40.54 21.12
C ALA A 361 11.99 -40.58 20.82
N SER A 362 11.23 -41.16 21.76
CA SER A 362 9.78 -41.33 21.67
C SER A 362 9.01 -40.02 21.77
N LYS A 363 7.80 -40.02 21.19
CA LYS A 363 6.81 -38.92 21.16
C LYS A 363 6.56 -38.25 22.54
N GLU A 364 6.73 -39.01 23.63
CA GLU A 364 6.54 -38.54 25.01
C GLU A 364 7.65 -37.57 25.49
N PHE A 365 8.86 -37.65 24.92
CA PHE A 365 9.93 -36.69 25.22
C PHE A 365 9.69 -35.34 24.54
N ASN A 366 9.19 -35.33 23.31
CA ASN A 366 8.89 -34.10 22.56
C ASN A 366 7.72 -33.32 23.17
N GLU A 367 6.67 -34.00 23.64
CA GLU A 367 5.55 -33.34 24.35
C GLU A 367 6.00 -32.74 25.70
N ARG A 368 6.91 -33.42 26.41
CA ARG A 368 7.49 -32.90 27.66
C ARG A 368 8.48 -31.76 27.44
N LEU A 369 9.23 -31.78 26.33
CA LEU A 369 10.12 -30.70 25.95
C LEU A 369 9.34 -29.45 25.56
N SER A 370 8.26 -29.61 24.77
CA SER A 370 7.39 -28.50 24.39
C SER A 370 6.72 -27.87 25.62
N SER A 371 6.19 -28.67 26.55
CA SER A 371 5.57 -28.12 27.77
C SER A 371 6.59 -27.50 28.73
N PHE A 372 7.83 -28.01 28.77
CA PHE A 372 8.90 -27.41 29.55
C PHE A 372 9.39 -26.08 28.96
N VAL A 373 9.48 -25.99 27.62
CA VAL A 373 9.79 -24.76 26.89
C VAL A 373 8.66 -23.74 27.07
N GLU A 374 7.40 -24.11 26.94
CA GLU A 374 6.24 -23.23 27.20
C GLU A 374 6.20 -22.75 28.65
N GLN A 375 6.47 -23.62 29.64
CA GLN A 375 6.56 -23.21 31.05
C GLN A 375 7.80 -22.39 31.36
N ALA A 376 8.89 -22.53 30.60
CA ALA A 376 10.08 -21.68 30.71
C ALA A 376 9.82 -20.30 30.10
N VAL A 377 9.15 -20.22 28.95
CA VAL A 377 8.72 -18.99 28.28
C VAL A 377 7.66 -18.25 29.11
N SER A 378 6.70 -18.96 29.70
CA SER A 378 5.68 -18.39 30.59
C SER A 378 6.27 -17.86 31.91
N ARG A 379 7.26 -18.56 32.50
CA ARG A 379 8.01 -18.05 33.66
C ARG A 379 8.93 -16.87 33.32
N TYR A 380 9.40 -16.78 32.08
CA TYR A 380 10.15 -15.64 31.55
C TYR A 380 9.25 -14.41 31.36
N ALA A 381 8.01 -14.59 30.89
CA ALA A 381 7.02 -13.52 30.72
C ALA A 381 6.50 -12.93 32.05
N ALA A 382 6.41 -13.75 33.11
CA ALA A 382 5.82 -13.35 34.40
C ALA A 382 6.79 -12.64 35.38
N GLY A 383 8.08 -12.54 35.06
CA GLY A 383 9.12 -11.98 35.93
C GLY A 383 9.67 -10.65 35.44
N ARG A 384 8.87 -9.58 35.41
CA ARG A 384 9.32 -8.21 35.05
C ARG A 384 10.26 -7.65 36.14
N GLY A 385 11.55 -7.89 35.96
CA GLY A 385 12.65 -7.16 36.61
C GLY A 385 13.46 -6.39 35.56
N VAL A 386 13.84 -5.16 35.89
CA VAL A 386 14.71 -4.30 35.08
C VAL A 386 16.03 -5.04 34.80
N GLY A 387 16.17 -5.58 33.58
CA GLY A 387 17.36 -6.31 33.13
C GLY A 387 17.11 -7.55 32.25
N THR A 388 15.92 -8.15 32.27
CA THR A 388 15.62 -9.34 31.42
C THR A 388 14.80 -9.05 30.18
N ALA A 389 14.24 -7.84 30.02
CA ALA A 389 13.63 -7.39 28.77
C ALA A 389 14.65 -7.20 27.61
N PHE A 390 15.89 -7.63 27.80
CA PHE A 390 17.05 -7.15 27.06
C PHE A 390 17.64 -8.17 26.06
N LEU A 391 17.00 -9.32 25.89
CA LEU A 391 17.44 -10.38 24.96
C LEU A 391 16.41 -10.69 23.87
N SER A 392 15.42 -9.83 23.62
CA SER A 392 14.46 -10.04 22.52
C SER A 392 14.75 -9.22 21.26
N SER A 393 15.86 -8.48 21.18
CA SER A 393 16.16 -7.66 19.98
C SER A 393 16.83 -8.48 18.87
N SER A 394 16.25 -9.62 18.49
CA SER A 394 16.48 -10.18 17.15
C SER A 394 16.10 -9.15 16.07
N GLU A 395 15.16 -8.26 16.41
CA GLU A 395 14.62 -7.16 15.60
C GLU A 395 15.59 -6.00 15.29
N ALA A 396 16.89 -6.12 15.56
CA ALA A 396 17.83 -5.00 15.36
C ALA A 396 19.28 -5.39 15.05
N SER A 397 19.49 -6.57 14.47
CA SER A 397 20.80 -7.04 14.00
C SER A 397 21.42 -6.09 12.97
N VAL A 398 22.75 -6.06 12.89
CA VAL A 398 23.42 -5.20 11.91
C VAL A 398 23.12 -5.70 10.50
N GLY A 399 22.62 -4.80 9.65
CA GLY A 399 22.27 -5.09 8.25
C GLY A 399 20.88 -5.66 8.01
N SER A 400 20.06 -5.83 9.05
CA SER A 400 18.68 -6.29 8.94
C SER A 400 17.74 -5.27 8.32
N ARG A 401 16.58 -5.76 7.86
CA ARG A 401 15.56 -5.00 7.15
C ARG A 401 14.14 -5.48 7.48
N TYR A 402 13.19 -4.56 7.32
CA TYR A 402 11.75 -4.86 7.28
C TYR A 402 11.28 -5.13 5.85
N TYR A 403 10.36 -6.07 5.71
CA TYR A 403 9.72 -6.44 4.47
C TYR A 403 8.20 -6.42 4.66
N ARG A 404 7.51 -6.10 3.57
CA ARG A 404 6.08 -6.27 3.41
C ARG A 404 5.87 -7.48 2.50
N ARG A 405 5.09 -8.45 2.96
CA ARG A 405 4.61 -9.55 2.11
C ARG A 405 3.17 -9.27 1.70
N ILE A 406 2.80 -9.67 0.49
CA ILE A 406 1.45 -9.53 -0.04
C ILE A 406 1.06 -10.83 -0.73
N CYS A 407 -0.15 -11.32 -0.46
CA CYS A 407 -0.75 -12.38 -1.26
C CYS A 407 -1.38 -11.79 -2.53
N LEU A 408 -0.86 -12.16 -3.71
CA LEU A 408 -1.37 -11.72 -5.00
C LEU A 408 -1.50 -12.91 -5.95
N ASN A 409 -2.74 -13.21 -6.37
CA ASN A 409 -3.03 -14.25 -7.35
C ASN A 409 -2.51 -15.65 -6.95
N GLY A 410 -2.58 -15.98 -5.66
CA GLY A 410 -2.10 -17.26 -5.10
C GLY A 410 -0.59 -17.29 -4.85
N GLU A 411 0.13 -16.20 -5.13
CA GLU A 411 1.57 -16.11 -4.93
C GLU A 411 1.91 -15.05 -3.86
N ILE A 412 2.94 -15.33 -3.06
CA ILE A 412 3.42 -14.41 -2.04
C ILE A 412 4.52 -13.54 -2.65
N VAL A 413 4.23 -12.24 -2.77
CA VAL A 413 5.20 -11.24 -3.22
C VAL A 413 5.83 -10.59 -1.99
N THR A 414 7.17 -10.54 -1.95
CA THR A 414 7.92 -9.90 -0.84
C THR A 414 8.58 -8.61 -1.34
N GLU A 415 8.29 -7.51 -0.66
CA GLU A 415 8.80 -6.16 -0.96
C GLU A 415 9.64 -5.64 0.23
N PRO A 416 10.91 -5.24 0.02
CA PRO A 416 11.69 -4.61 1.08
C PRO A 416 11.21 -3.17 1.34
N CYS A 417 11.11 -2.76 2.62
CA CYS A 417 10.68 -1.40 2.96
C CYS A 417 11.76 -0.34 2.65
N ALA A 418 12.87 -0.34 3.37
CA ALA A 418 14.05 0.46 3.06
C ALA A 418 15.30 -0.13 3.72
N ASP A 419 16.45 0.11 3.09
CA ASP A 419 17.74 -0.25 3.65
C ASP A 419 17.95 0.41 5.04
N PHE A 420 18.81 -0.20 5.86
CA PHE A 420 19.24 0.36 7.13
C PHE A 420 18.09 0.75 8.08
N ARG A 421 16.95 0.02 8.02
CA ARG A 421 15.76 0.27 8.85
C ARG A 421 15.31 1.73 8.83
N GLN A 422 15.51 2.42 7.72
CA GLN A 422 15.00 3.79 7.52
C GLN A 422 13.49 3.80 7.41
N HIS A 423 12.91 2.70 6.91
CA HIS A 423 11.50 2.40 6.99
C HIS A 423 11.29 1.13 7.82
N GLU A 424 10.18 1.11 8.54
CA GLU A 424 9.62 -0.05 9.23
C GLU A 424 8.41 -0.57 8.46
N CYS A 425 8.03 -1.82 8.72
CA CYS A 425 6.76 -2.34 8.28
C CYS A 425 5.75 -2.25 9.43
N ILE A 426 4.60 -1.66 9.18
CA ILE A 426 3.46 -1.63 10.09
C ILE A 426 2.32 -2.47 9.52
N GLU A 427 1.63 -3.21 10.38
CA GLU A 427 0.52 -4.09 10.02
C GLU A 427 -0.71 -3.74 10.87
N ASN A 428 -1.88 -3.78 10.25
CA ASN A 428 -3.16 -3.63 10.90
C ASN A 428 -4.11 -4.74 10.45
N VAL A 429 -5.03 -5.10 11.33
CA VAL A 429 -6.11 -6.04 11.04
C VAL A 429 -7.42 -5.26 10.94
N ARG A 430 -8.23 -5.56 9.92
CA ARG A 430 -9.58 -5.01 9.77
C ARG A 430 -10.60 -6.13 9.66
N GLU A 431 -11.77 -5.91 10.25
CA GLU A 431 -12.92 -6.80 10.09
C GLU A 431 -13.64 -6.51 8.77
N THR A 432 -13.88 -7.54 7.98
CA THR A 432 -14.58 -7.45 6.70
C THR A 432 -15.73 -8.45 6.65
N SER A 433 -16.57 -8.38 5.60
CA SER A 433 -17.63 -9.36 5.37
C SER A 433 -17.14 -10.78 5.15
N VAL A 434 -15.85 -10.98 4.85
CA VAL A 434 -15.22 -12.29 4.66
C VAL A 434 -14.36 -12.73 5.85
N GLY A 435 -14.27 -11.91 6.91
CA GLY A 435 -13.48 -12.17 8.11
C GLY A 435 -12.42 -11.11 8.37
N GLU A 436 -11.44 -11.43 9.22
CA GLU A 436 -10.26 -10.60 9.43
C GLU A 436 -9.44 -10.50 8.14
N PHE A 437 -9.00 -9.27 7.83
CA PHE A 437 -8.18 -8.95 6.67
C PHE A 437 -6.99 -8.11 7.14
N THR A 438 -5.79 -8.57 6.82
CA THR A 438 -4.53 -7.95 7.22
C THR A 438 -3.99 -7.02 6.14
N GLU A 439 -3.57 -5.83 6.55
CA GLU A 439 -2.94 -4.83 5.69
C GLU A 439 -1.63 -4.37 6.31
N ALA A 440 -0.56 -4.39 5.51
CA ALA A 440 0.74 -3.90 5.89
C ALA A 440 1.23 -2.79 4.96
N ALA A 441 2.00 -1.86 5.52
CA ALA A 441 2.61 -0.75 4.80
C ALA A 441 3.99 -0.43 5.34
N CYS A 442 4.87 0.06 4.47
CA CYS A 442 6.16 0.57 4.87
C CYS A 442 6.04 2.05 5.27
N ARG A 443 6.51 2.39 6.47
CA ARG A 443 6.48 3.75 7.04
C ARG A 443 7.88 4.19 7.42
N VAL A 444 8.14 5.50 7.35
CA VAL A 444 9.40 6.07 7.86
C VAL A 444 9.57 5.78 9.34
N ASN A 445 10.76 5.30 9.72
CA ASN A 445 11.18 5.15 11.11
C ASN A 445 11.59 6.53 11.68
N ARG A 446 10.75 7.11 12.55
CA ARG A 446 10.90 8.48 13.08
C ARG A 446 11.62 8.47 14.43
N TRP A 447 12.91 8.15 14.40
CA TRP A 447 13.73 7.98 15.59
C TRP A 447 14.65 9.18 15.91
N GLN A 448 14.83 10.10 14.95
CA GLN A 448 15.93 11.06 14.90
C GLN A 448 15.95 12.03 16.09
N ASP A 449 14.80 12.33 16.68
CA ASP A 449 14.67 13.26 17.80
C ASP A 449 14.48 12.56 19.16
N CYS A 450 14.46 11.22 19.22
CA CYS A 450 14.21 10.48 20.47
C CYS A 450 15.15 10.93 21.59
N THR A 451 16.45 10.95 21.33
CA THR A 451 17.49 11.22 22.35
C THR A 451 17.47 12.66 22.89
N SER A 452 16.80 13.57 22.19
CA SER A 452 16.64 14.95 22.63
C SER A 452 15.48 15.15 23.61
N GLN A 453 14.63 14.13 23.80
CA GLN A 453 13.47 14.22 24.70
C GLN A 453 13.87 13.96 26.15
N THR A 454 13.53 14.91 27.02
CA THR A 454 13.83 14.84 28.47
C THR A 454 12.62 14.47 29.32
N LEU A 455 11.43 14.51 28.75
CA LEU A 455 10.16 14.14 29.41
C LEU A 455 9.62 12.84 28.81
N LYS A 456 9.09 11.97 29.68
CA LYS A 456 8.51 10.69 29.26
C LYS A 456 7.31 10.89 28.35
N SER A 457 6.45 11.87 28.66
CA SER A 457 5.26 12.22 27.87
C SER A 457 5.61 12.54 26.42
N ASP A 458 6.68 13.31 26.22
CA ASP A 458 7.10 13.72 24.89
C ASP A 458 7.71 12.53 24.16
N CYS A 459 8.54 11.74 24.86
CA CYS A 459 9.18 10.57 24.28
C CYS A 459 8.17 9.58 23.68
N VAL A 460 7.10 9.25 24.41
CA VAL A 460 6.14 8.21 24.02
C VAL A 460 5.02 8.72 23.11
N ASN A 461 5.17 9.93 22.57
CA ASN A 461 4.18 10.51 21.67
C ASN A 461 4.32 9.92 20.26
N THR A 462 3.56 8.85 20.00
CA THR A 462 3.57 8.09 18.73
C THR A 462 3.11 8.90 17.51
N ASP A 463 2.46 10.04 17.72
CA ASP A 463 2.02 10.92 16.65
C ASP A 463 3.19 11.56 15.90
N ILE A 464 4.31 11.80 16.61
CA ILE A 464 5.45 12.56 16.09
C ILE A 464 6.72 11.72 15.94
N ARG A 465 6.85 10.62 16.69
CA ARG A 465 8.08 9.82 16.76
C ARG A 465 7.84 8.36 17.12
N ASP A 466 8.81 7.52 16.81
CA ASP A 466 8.79 6.09 17.08
C ASP A 466 9.84 5.75 18.16
N CYS A 467 9.55 6.20 19.38
CA CYS A 467 10.47 6.13 20.52
C CYS A 467 9.85 5.43 21.73
N LYS A 468 10.71 4.84 22.57
CA LYS A 468 10.35 4.28 23.87
C LYS A 468 11.16 4.90 25.00
N TRP A 469 10.55 4.96 26.17
CA TRP A 469 11.19 5.47 27.38
C TRP A 469 11.82 4.33 28.19
N LEU A 470 13.11 4.46 28.50
CA LEU A 470 13.83 3.56 29.40
C LEU A 470 13.89 4.17 30.81
N ASP A 471 13.07 3.64 31.71
CA ASP A 471 13.03 4.08 33.11
C ASP A 471 14.33 3.75 33.86
N GLY A 472 14.70 4.58 34.85
CA GLY A 472 15.79 4.29 35.78
C GLY A 472 17.20 4.53 35.24
N ILE A 473 17.35 5.14 34.05
CA ILE A 473 18.64 5.61 33.53
C ILE A 473 18.92 7.01 34.10
N GLY A 474 19.54 7.06 35.29
CA GLY A 474 19.67 8.30 36.08
C GLY A 474 20.92 9.16 35.87
N TYR A 475 21.93 8.68 35.16
CA TYR A 475 23.26 9.33 35.16
C TYR A 475 23.51 10.05 33.84
N VAL A 476 22.97 11.25 33.68
CA VAL A 476 23.38 12.25 32.68
C VAL A 476 23.55 11.70 31.25
N LEU A 477 22.46 11.70 30.48
CA LEU A 477 22.60 11.66 29.01
C LEU A 477 23.31 12.96 28.58
N MET A 478 24.54 12.85 28.07
CA MET A 478 25.18 13.91 27.29
C MET A 478 24.82 13.80 25.80
N GLY A 479 23.63 13.29 25.49
CA GLY A 479 23.16 13.08 24.12
C GLY A 479 22.86 14.37 23.34
N SER A 480 22.80 15.54 24.00
CA SER A 480 22.51 16.82 23.33
C SER A 480 23.55 17.92 23.60
N ILE A 481 24.58 17.65 24.40
CA ILE A 481 25.53 18.68 24.83
C ILE A 481 26.94 18.07 24.82
N LEU A 482 27.57 18.11 23.65
CA LEU A 482 28.97 17.80 23.37
C LEU A 482 29.41 16.33 23.47
N ASN A 483 30.30 15.95 22.54
CA ASN A 483 30.96 14.66 22.43
C ASN A 483 31.62 14.23 23.75
N GLY A 484 30.89 13.53 24.61
CA GLY A 484 31.35 12.87 25.86
C GLY A 484 32.44 11.80 25.67
N THR A 485 33.25 11.94 24.64
CA THR A 485 34.46 11.19 24.32
C THR A 485 35.64 11.52 25.24
N THR A 486 35.58 12.64 25.99
CA THR A 486 36.63 13.10 26.92
C THR A 486 36.06 13.46 28.29
N ILE A 487 36.81 13.15 29.36
CA ILE A 487 36.51 13.59 30.74
C ILE A 487 37.27 14.91 30.97
N ASP A 488 36.62 16.03 30.66
CA ASP A 488 37.12 17.41 30.83
C ASP A 488 36.18 18.28 31.69
N GLN A 489 36.63 19.46 32.11
CA GLN A 489 35.85 20.37 32.96
C GLN A 489 34.50 20.76 32.33
N ALA A 490 34.40 20.90 30.99
CA ALA A 490 33.17 21.27 30.31
C ALA A 490 32.12 20.14 30.38
N SER A 491 32.57 18.90 30.20
CA SER A 491 31.75 17.71 30.36
C SER A 491 31.29 17.57 31.81
N LEU A 492 32.16 17.79 32.79
CA LEU A 492 31.80 17.74 34.21
C LEU A 492 30.77 18.82 34.61
N GLN A 493 30.91 20.05 34.10
CA GLN A 493 29.93 21.12 34.31
C GLN A 493 28.57 20.78 33.70
N THR A 494 28.57 20.18 32.51
CA THR A 494 27.35 19.71 31.84
C THR A 494 26.65 18.61 32.66
N ALA A 495 27.42 17.69 33.23
CA ALA A 495 26.88 16.66 34.12
C ALA A 495 26.25 17.25 35.39
N ALA A 496 26.89 18.27 35.98
CA ALA A 496 26.35 18.98 37.13
C ALA A 496 25.06 19.76 36.78
N ALA A 497 24.98 20.36 35.60
CA ALA A 497 23.78 21.06 35.12
C ALA A 497 22.59 20.09 34.94
N GLY A 498 22.82 18.92 34.34
CA GLY A 498 21.77 17.91 34.14
C GLY A 498 21.16 17.42 35.46
N LYS A 499 21.97 17.32 36.54
CA LYS A 499 21.47 16.98 37.88
C LYS A 499 20.45 18.01 38.40
N LYS A 500 20.69 19.30 38.13
CA LYS A 500 19.80 20.39 38.56
C LYS A 500 18.44 20.34 37.87
N GLU A 501 18.37 19.88 36.62
CA GLU A 501 17.10 19.73 35.89
C GLU A 501 16.19 18.66 36.50
N PHE A 502 16.77 17.55 36.97
CA PHE A 502 16.03 16.52 37.72
C PHE A 502 15.46 17.07 39.03
N GLU A 503 16.26 17.84 39.77
CA GLU A 503 15.82 18.47 41.03
C GLU A 503 14.70 19.51 40.81
N LEU A 504 14.63 20.11 39.62
CA LEU A 504 13.60 21.07 39.21
C LEU A 504 12.38 20.43 38.56
N GLY A 505 12.39 19.12 38.29
CA GLY A 505 11.28 18.42 37.62
C GLY A 505 11.13 18.72 36.13
N ASN A 506 12.12 19.36 35.50
CA ASN A 506 12.12 19.65 34.07
C ASN A 506 12.60 18.44 33.22
N ARG A 507 12.85 17.31 33.87
CA ARG A 507 13.40 16.09 33.29
C ARG A 507 12.98 14.88 34.10
N ASP A 508 12.49 13.86 33.41
CA ASP A 508 12.11 12.59 34.01
C ASP A 508 13.32 11.65 34.12
N LEU A 509 13.33 10.79 35.16
CA LEU A 509 14.36 9.79 35.39
C LEU A 509 14.30 8.67 34.35
N GLY A 510 15.04 8.84 33.26
CA GLY A 510 15.16 7.84 32.20
C GLY A 510 15.84 8.39 30.96
N ALA A 511 15.73 7.61 29.88
CA ALA A 511 16.22 7.98 28.56
C ALA A 511 15.16 7.69 27.51
N CYS A 512 14.94 8.65 26.61
CA CYS A 512 14.17 8.39 25.41
C CYS A 512 15.09 7.83 24.32
N VAL A 513 14.69 6.70 23.73
CA VAL A 513 15.47 5.97 22.73
C VAL A 513 14.58 5.54 21.57
N PRO A 514 15.14 5.28 20.38
CA PRO A 514 14.40 4.65 19.29
C PRO A 514 13.70 3.37 19.76
N GLU A 515 12.42 3.22 19.42
CA GLU A 515 11.72 1.97 19.64
C GLU A 515 12.28 0.89 18.72
N HIS A 516 12.43 1.24 17.43
CA HIS A 516 13.08 0.49 16.37
C HIS A 516 14.42 1.15 16.02
N PRO A 517 15.56 0.64 16.52
CA PRO A 517 16.86 1.27 16.30
C PRO A 517 17.20 1.36 14.81
N PRO A 518 17.76 2.49 14.33
CA PRO A 518 18.14 2.62 12.94
C PRO A 518 19.33 1.73 12.57
N GLY A 519 19.38 1.31 11.31
CA GLY A 519 20.62 0.80 10.73
C GLY A 519 21.58 1.94 10.44
N LEU A 520 22.87 1.72 10.68
CA LEU A 520 23.90 2.75 10.50
C LEU A 520 24.97 2.27 9.52
N LYS A 521 25.37 3.16 8.62
CA LYS A 521 26.48 2.93 7.70
C LYS A 521 27.82 3.20 8.40
N PHE A 522 28.15 2.40 9.40
CA PHE A 522 29.34 2.60 10.24
C PHE A 522 30.68 2.53 9.48
N TRP A 523 30.69 2.06 8.23
CA TRP A 523 31.85 2.07 7.34
C TRP A 523 32.02 3.38 6.55
N GLU A 524 31.01 4.26 6.49
CA GLU A 524 31.02 5.49 5.66
C GLU A 524 31.46 6.76 6.40
N GLY A 525 31.75 6.72 7.70
CA GLY A 525 32.42 7.85 8.37
C GLY A 525 31.90 8.20 9.77
N ASP A 526 31.95 9.49 10.09
CA ASP A 526 31.77 10.02 11.45
C ASP A 526 30.30 10.15 11.90
N GLU A 527 29.32 10.06 11.00
CA GLU A 527 27.89 10.19 11.34
C GLU A 527 27.42 9.08 12.29
N ALA A 528 27.71 7.82 11.96
CA ALA A 528 27.40 6.68 12.83
C ALA A 528 28.10 6.80 14.18
N ARG A 529 29.34 7.32 14.21
CA ARG A 529 30.07 7.60 15.45
C ARG A 529 29.39 8.70 16.27
N GLY A 530 28.87 9.74 15.61
CA GLY A 530 28.08 10.80 16.24
C GLY A 530 26.82 10.26 16.89
N ILE A 531 26.06 9.43 16.16
CA ILE A 531 24.83 8.78 16.66
C ILE A 531 25.13 7.87 17.85
N CYS A 532 26.10 6.95 17.73
CA CYS A 532 26.50 6.10 18.85
C CYS A 532 27.05 6.90 20.05
N GLY A 533 27.72 8.02 19.77
CA GLY A 533 28.26 8.91 20.79
C GLY A 533 27.21 9.61 21.65
N GLN A 534 25.95 9.67 21.21
CA GLN A 534 24.85 10.21 22.01
C GLN A 534 24.54 9.37 23.26
N ALA A 535 24.95 8.09 23.26
CA ALA A 535 24.86 7.21 24.43
C ALA A 535 26.02 7.37 25.42
N ASN A 536 27.02 8.21 25.13
CA ASN A 536 28.14 8.46 26.05
C ASN A 536 27.65 9.07 27.36
N ALA A 537 28.27 8.67 28.46
CA ALA A 537 27.94 9.16 29.80
C ALA A 537 29.18 9.25 30.68
N ILE A 538 29.14 10.19 31.61
CA ILE A 538 30.13 10.34 32.68
C ILE A 538 29.43 10.02 34.00
N CYS A 539 29.99 9.08 34.77
CA CYS A 539 29.57 8.84 36.14
C CYS A 539 30.67 9.24 37.13
N PRO A 540 30.51 10.35 37.87
CA PRO A 540 31.46 10.73 38.91
C PRO A 540 31.31 9.82 40.12
N VAL A 541 32.41 9.22 40.58
CA VAL A 541 32.47 8.36 41.78
C VAL A 541 33.22 9.09 42.89
N THR A 542 32.68 9.10 44.10
CA THR A 542 33.35 9.72 45.26
C THR A 542 33.98 8.66 46.14
N TYR A 543 35.25 8.87 46.47
CA TYR A 543 36.00 8.05 47.42
C TYR A 543 36.34 8.85 48.66
N GLU A 544 36.28 8.21 49.83
CA GLU A 544 36.76 8.75 51.09
C GLU A 544 37.85 7.86 51.67
N LYS A 545 38.80 8.46 52.37
CA LYS A 545 39.91 7.72 52.96
C LYS A 545 39.47 7.17 54.32
N GLY A 546 39.43 5.85 54.45
CA GLY A 546 39.11 5.15 55.68
C GLY A 546 40.21 5.27 56.74
N ILE A 547 39.88 4.88 57.98
CA ILE A 547 40.76 4.97 59.16
C ILE A 547 42.07 4.16 58.98
N GLY A 548 42.07 3.13 58.13
CA GLY A 548 43.24 2.32 57.78
C GLY A 548 44.11 2.87 56.63
N GLY A 549 43.71 3.97 55.99
CA GLY A 549 44.40 4.57 54.86
C GLY A 549 43.94 4.11 53.47
N ASP A 550 43.06 3.10 53.41
CA ASP A 550 42.42 2.64 52.18
C ASP A 550 41.33 3.60 51.71
N TRP A 551 41.17 3.74 50.40
CA TRP A 551 40.09 4.53 49.81
C TRP A 551 38.85 3.66 49.64
N GLU A 552 37.76 4.07 50.26
CA GLU A 552 36.45 3.41 50.14
C GLU A 552 35.54 4.27 49.27
N CYS A 553 34.84 3.64 48.34
CA CYS A 553 33.82 4.33 47.56
C CYS A 553 32.61 4.62 48.46
N VAL A 554 32.18 5.88 48.47
CA VAL A 554 31.07 6.36 49.31
C VAL A 554 29.87 6.87 48.50
N LYS A 555 30.05 7.20 47.22
CA LYS A 555 28.96 7.64 46.32
C LYS A 555 29.16 7.11 44.90
N ASN A 556 28.05 6.72 44.26
CA ASN A 556 27.98 6.22 42.89
C ASN A 556 28.86 4.98 42.61
N CYS A 557 28.99 4.09 43.59
CA CYS A 557 29.85 2.91 43.50
C CYS A 557 29.37 1.88 42.47
N GLU A 558 28.11 1.95 42.06
CA GLU A 558 27.50 1.18 40.96
C GLU A 558 28.14 1.47 39.59
N CYS A 559 28.90 2.57 39.48
CA CYS A 559 29.62 2.95 38.26
C CYS A 559 30.97 2.25 38.10
N LEU A 560 31.43 1.53 39.13
CA LEU A 560 32.66 0.77 39.08
C LEU A 560 32.50 -0.53 38.27
N PRO A 561 33.59 -1.05 37.67
CA PRO A 561 33.55 -2.25 36.84
C PRO A 561 32.81 -3.42 37.50
N GLY A 562 31.94 -4.10 36.74
CA GLY A 562 31.12 -5.22 37.24
C GLY A 562 29.79 -4.82 37.88
N GLY A 563 29.47 -3.51 37.91
CA GLY A 563 28.16 -2.99 38.33
C GLY A 563 27.05 -3.16 37.28
N LYS A 564 25.80 -2.98 37.69
CA LYS A 564 24.62 -3.02 36.80
C LYS A 564 24.60 -1.87 35.77
N LEU A 565 25.30 -0.78 36.05
CA LEU A 565 25.29 0.41 35.20
C LEU A 565 25.97 0.18 33.85
N GLU A 566 27.04 -0.60 33.80
CA GLU A 566 27.72 -0.94 32.53
C GLU A 566 26.74 -1.61 31.56
N ALA A 567 25.99 -2.62 32.03
CA ALA A 567 24.98 -3.30 31.22
C ALA A 567 23.86 -2.35 30.75
N GLN A 568 23.35 -1.48 31.63
CA GLN A 568 22.35 -0.48 31.28
C GLN A 568 22.85 0.55 30.24
N ARG A 569 24.15 0.87 30.26
CA ARG A 569 24.76 1.77 29.28
C ARG A 569 25.00 1.11 27.94
N VAL A 570 25.46 -0.14 27.95
CA VAL A 570 25.56 -0.94 26.72
C VAL A 570 24.17 -1.10 26.09
N GLN A 571 23.12 -1.28 26.91
CA GLN A 571 21.73 -1.27 26.46
C GLN A 571 21.34 0.02 25.76
N LEU A 572 21.57 1.16 26.40
CA LEU A 572 21.29 2.47 25.79
C LEU A 572 22.01 2.61 24.45
N CYS A 573 23.30 2.24 24.40
CA CYS A 573 24.12 2.28 23.20
C CYS A 573 23.50 1.44 22.07
N MET A 574 23.13 0.18 22.34
CA MET A 574 22.54 -0.72 21.33
C MET A 574 21.16 -0.26 20.82
N GLN A 575 20.46 0.60 21.55
CA GLN A 575 19.18 1.19 21.11
C GLN A 575 19.38 2.41 20.19
N MET A 576 20.59 2.99 20.09
CA MET A 576 20.87 4.12 19.20
C MET A 576 21.04 3.71 17.72
N GLY A 577 21.05 2.41 17.44
CA GLY A 577 21.21 1.88 16.09
C GLY A 577 22.21 0.73 16.07
N ASP A 578 23.10 0.67 15.08
CA ASP A 578 24.15 -0.36 14.96
C ASP A 578 25.37 -0.12 15.87
N CYS A 579 25.10 0.27 17.10
CA CYS A 579 26.08 0.62 18.11
C CYS A 579 26.27 -0.50 19.14
N GLY A 580 27.42 -0.53 19.81
CA GLY A 580 27.70 -1.51 20.86
C GLY A 580 28.05 -2.91 20.33
N PRO A 581 28.00 -3.94 21.20
CA PRO A 581 28.38 -5.31 20.87
C PRO A 581 27.24 -6.05 20.14
N LYS A 582 26.88 -5.62 18.93
CA LYS A 582 25.88 -6.28 18.10
C LYS A 582 26.45 -7.42 17.24
N VAL A 583 25.55 -8.28 16.78
CA VAL A 583 25.79 -9.25 15.71
C VAL A 583 25.11 -8.79 14.42
N ASN A 584 25.64 -9.18 13.28
CA ASN A 584 24.98 -8.97 11.99
C ASN A 584 23.98 -10.09 11.69
N ILE A 585 23.21 -9.93 10.60
CA ILE A 585 22.27 -10.96 10.12
C ILE A 585 22.92 -12.32 9.76
N ALA A 586 24.25 -12.38 9.60
CA ALA A 586 24.99 -13.63 9.44
C ALA A 586 25.40 -14.28 10.77
N GLY A 587 25.10 -13.64 11.91
CA GLY A 587 25.47 -14.10 13.25
C GLY A 587 26.91 -13.78 13.68
N ASP A 588 27.62 -12.97 12.90
CA ASP A 588 28.99 -12.55 13.16
C ASP A 588 29.05 -11.39 14.16
N LYS A 589 30.00 -11.47 15.09
CA LYS A 589 30.29 -10.40 16.05
C LYS A 589 31.19 -9.34 15.42
N GLY A 590 31.01 -8.09 15.84
CA GLY A 590 31.94 -7.00 15.53
C GLY A 590 33.38 -7.30 16.00
N ARG A 591 34.37 -6.68 15.34
CA ARG A 591 35.82 -6.88 15.61
C ARG A 591 36.28 -6.39 16.99
N GLY A 592 35.45 -5.66 17.73
CA GLY A 592 35.78 -5.12 19.06
C GLY A 592 34.57 -5.15 19.98
N LYS A 593 34.76 -4.70 21.24
CA LYS A 593 33.68 -4.67 22.24
C LYS A 593 32.52 -3.73 21.87
N GLY A 594 32.71 -2.78 20.96
CA GLY A 594 31.68 -1.80 20.55
C GLY A 594 31.44 -0.66 21.55
N TYR A 595 32.11 -0.68 22.71
CA TYR A 595 32.13 0.40 23.70
C TYR A 595 33.48 0.43 24.43
N LYS A 596 33.74 1.52 25.16
CA LYS A 596 34.94 1.71 25.98
C LYS A 596 34.56 2.37 27.30
N ILE A 597 35.20 1.94 28.39
CA ILE A 597 35.13 2.58 29.70
C ILE A 597 36.50 3.21 29.98
N THR A 598 36.49 4.43 30.50
CA THR A 598 37.70 5.16 30.88
C THR A 598 37.51 5.79 32.25
N ASP A 599 38.47 5.57 33.14
CA ASP A 599 38.47 6.16 34.47
C ASP A 599 39.52 7.26 34.55
N ARG A 600 39.18 8.40 35.15
CA ARG A 600 40.12 9.51 35.41
C ARG A 600 39.92 9.99 36.84
N LYS A 601 41.02 10.03 37.61
CA LYS A 601 41.04 10.68 38.92
C LYS A 601 41.01 12.19 38.74
N ILE A 602 40.11 12.87 39.45
CA ILE A 602 40.05 14.32 39.54
C ILE A 602 40.50 14.63 40.97
N ASP A 603 41.65 15.28 41.12
CA ASP A 603 42.12 15.76 42.41
C ASP A 603 41.51 17.14 42.66
N ASP A 604 41.10 17.43 43.90
CA ASP A 604 40.43 18.69 44.30
C ASP A 604 41.26 19.97 44.07
N ASP A 605 42.50 19.85 43.56
CA ASP A 605 43.42 20.96 43.29
C ASP A 605 43.35 21.51 41.84
N ASP A 606 42.54 20.92 40.96
CA ASP A 606 42.35 21.35 39.55
C ASP A 606 41.01 22.13 39.35
N ASP A 607 40.78 23.16 40.19
CA ASP A 607 39.73 24.17 40.00
C ASP A 607 40.05 25.15 38.86
#